data_AF-A0A958NTC2-F1
#
_entry.id   AF-A0A958NTC2-F1
#
_cell.length_a   1.000
_cell.length_b   1.000
_cell.length_c   1.000
_cell.angle_alpha   90.00
_cell.angle_beta   90.00
_cell.angle_gamma   90.00
#
_symmetry.space_group_name_H-M   'P 1'
#
loop_
_entity.id
_entity.type
_entity.pdbx_description
1 polymer ?
#
loop_
_entity_poly.entity_id
_entity_poly.type
_entity_poly.pdbx_seq_one_letter_code
_entity_poly.pdbx_strand_id
1 'polypeptide(L)'
;MASYFSSSIGRKHILAFTGLALCGFLVTHLAANLLIPFNPQAFNTYSYKLITNPLIYVAEVGLVGLFLVHVALAFWLNFENRAARPQRYVSKKNTGRGTTPSSATMVITGLVTLVFLVLHVMNIKFGAHYTVTYDGVEMRDLHRLVLEYFSSLPNVIWYVVAHVALALHTCHGFQSAFQSLGFNHPRYTACVKALGKLYAVAIAGGFAFIAIWAYGRGGV
;
A
#
# COMPACT_ATOMS: atom_id res chain seq x y z
N MET A 1 -24.19 -7.39 -19.56
CA MET A 1 -23.08 -6.82 -18.76
C MET A 1 -22.85 -7.56 -17.42
N ALA A 2 -23.88 -7.91 -16.65
CA ALA A 2 -23.71 -8.62 -15.36
C ALA A 2 -22.85 -9.91 -15.45
N SER A 3 -22.99 -10.68 -16.55
CA SER A 3 -22.23 -11.91 -16.82
C SER A 3 -20.70 -11.71 -16.95
N TYR A 4 -20.24 -10.54 -17.40
CA TYR A 4 -18.80 -10.27 -17.57
C TYR A 4 -18.13 -10.04 -16.22
N PHE A 5 -18.74 -9.23 -15.36
CA PHE A 5 -18.18 -8.90 -14.04
C PHE A 5 -18.22 -10.09 -13.06
N SER A 6 -19.16 -11.04 -13.25
CA SER A 6 -19.16 -12.31 -12.53
C SER A 6 -18.18 -13.35 -13.07
N SER A 7 -17.59 -13.12 -14.25
CA SER A 7 -16.63 -14.05 -14.85
C SER A 7 -15.27 -13.99 -14.17
N SER A 8 -14.50 -15.08 -14.26
CA SER A 8 -13.11 -15.14 -13.76
C SER A 8 -12.21 -14.07 -14.40
N ILE A 9 -12.47 -13.69 -15.66
CA ILE A 9 -11.73 -12.65 -16.38
C ILE A 9 -12.09 -11.27 -15.85
N GLY A 10 -13.39 -10.94 -15.76
CA GLY A 10 -13.85 -9.64 -15.25
C GLY A 10 -13.36 -9.38 -13.83
N ARG A 11 -13.40 -10.38 -12.95
CA ARG A 11 -12.86 -10.28 -11.59
C ARG A 11 -11.36 -9.97 -11.56
N LYS A 12 -10.56 -10.57 -12.44
CA LYS A 12 -9.12 -10.27 -12.56
C LYS A 12 -8.87 -8.84 -13.05
N HIS A 13 -9.68 -8.33 -13.97
CA HIS A 13 -9.57 -6.95 -14.41
C HIS A 13 -9.91 -5.97 -13.29
N ILE A 14 -10.99 -6.22 -12.53
CA ILE A 14 -11.34 -5.38 -11.38
C ILE A 14 -10.23 -5.43 -10.33
N LEU A 15 -9.71 -6.62 -10.00
CA LEU A 15 -8.61 -6.77 -9.05
C LEU A 15 -7.34 -6.01 -9.50
N ALA A 16 -7.02 -6.07 -10.79
CA ALA A 16 -5.90 -5.34 -11.37
C ALA A 16 -6.10 -3.82 -11.28
N PHE A 17 -7.28 -3.33 -11.63
CA PHE A 17 -7.61 -1.90 -11.57
C PHE A 17 -7.56 -1.38 -10.14
N THR A 18 -8.20 -2.08 -9.19
CA THR A 18 -8.17 -1.67 -7.78
C THR A 18 -6.76 -1.69 -7.21
N GLY A 19 -5.95 -2.69 -7.58
CA GLY A 19 -4.54 -2.76 -7.18
C GLY A 19 -3.71 -1.59 -7.70
N LEU A 20 -3.87 -1.20 -8.96
CA LEU A 20 -3.17 -0.06 -9.54
C LEU A 20 -3.65 1.28 -8.97
N ALA A 21 -4.94 1.42 -8.69
CA ALA A 21 -5.47 2.61 -8.02
C ALA A 21 -4.93 2.75 -6.58
N LEU A 22 -4.83 1.65 -5.82
CA LEU A 22 -4.15 1.63 -4.52
C LEU A 22 -2.67 1.98 -4.64
N CYS A 23 -1.99 1.54 -5.70
CA CYS A 23 -0.62 1.95 -5.98
C CYS A 23 -0.52 3.47 -6.22
N GLY A 24 -1.45 4.04 -6.99
CA GLY A 24 -1.54 5.49 -7.20
C GLY A 24 -1.71 6.26 -5.89
N PHE A 25 -2.59 5.77 -5.00
CA PHE A 25 -2.74 6.34 -3.66
C PHE A 25 -1.41 6.35 -2.90
N LEU A 26 -0.69 5.23 -2.85
CA LEU A 26 0.60 5.13 -2.14
C LEU A 26 1.64 6.15 -2.63
N VAL A 27 1.68 6.46 -3.93
CA VAL A 27 2.57 7.50 -4.48
C VAL A 27 2.22 8.86 -3.90
N THR A 28 0.96 9.28 -3.98
CA THR A 28 0.51 10.57 -3.46
C THR A 28 0.67 10.65 -1.94
N HIS A 29 0.41 9.53 -1.26
CA HIS A 29 0.56 9.42 0.18
C HIS A 29 2.03 9.60 0.59
N LEU A 30 2.97 8.91 -0.07
CA LEU A 30 4.39 9.07 0.19
C LEU A 30 4.86 10.49 -0.11
N ALA A 31 4.43 11.07 -1.25
CA ALA A 31 4.82 12.42 -1.65
C ALA A 31 4.47 13.48 -0.58
N ALA A 32 3.27 13.41 0.00
CA ALA A 32 2.87 14.27 1.11
C ALA A 32 3.67 13.98 2.40
N ASN A 33 3.90 12.70 2.71
CA ASN A 33 4.63 12.29 3.90
C ASN A 33 6.13 12.64 3.83
N LEU A 34 6.72 12.79 2.65
CA LEU A 34 8.09 13.27 2.50
C LEU A 34 8.29 14.68 3.05
N LEU A 35 7.24 15.47 3.30
CA LEU A 35 7.34 16.74 4.00
C LEU A 35 7.77 16.59 5.47
N ILE A 36 7.46 15.46 6.12
CA ILE A 36 7.77 15.21 7.55
C ILE A 36 9.23 15.49 7.91
N PRO A 37 10.23 14.91 7.20
CA PRO A 37 11.64 15.13 7.53
C PRO A 37 12.19 16.52 7.18
N PHE A 38 11.54 17.26 6.27
CA PHE A 38 12.12 18.47 5.70
C PHE A 38 11.43 19.75 6.13
N ASN A 39 10.12 19.72 6.38
CA ASN A 39 9.34 20.90 6.71
C ASN A 39 8.07 20.55 7.54
N PRO A 40 8.18 20.54 8.88
CA PRO A 40 7.06 20.24 9.79
C PRO A 40 5.84 21.15 9.58
N GLN A 41 6.08 22.46 9.38
CA GLN A 41 5.02 23.43 9.13
C GLN A 41 4.28 23.13 7.83
N ALA A 42 5.00 22.82 6.74
CA ALA A 42 4.39 22.45 5.47
C ALA A 42 3.57 21.16 5.58
N PHE A 43 4.05 20.15 6.32
CA PHE A 43 3.32 18.91 6.56
C PHE A 43 2.01 19.14 7.32
N ASN A 44 2.05 19.88 8.43
CA ASN A 44 0.86 20.19 9.22
C ASN A 44 -0.12 21.09 8.44
N THR A 45 0.39 22.09 7.70
CA THR A 45 -0.45 22.97 6.86
C THR A 45 -1.09 22.21 5.71
N TYR A 46 -0.35 21.33 5.03
CA TYR A 46 -0.89 20.46 3.99
C TYR A 46 -2.00 19.56 4.55
N SER A 47 -1.75 18.95 5.71
CA SER A 47 -2.72 18.07 6.35
C SER A 47 -3.97 18.84 6.80
N TYR A 48 -3.80 20.05 7.34
CA TYR A 48 -4.92 20.94 7.69
C TYR A 48 -5.81 21.23 6.50
N LYS A 49 -5.23 21.61 5.34
CA LYS A 49 -6.00 21.84 4.10
C LYS A 49 -6.74 20.60 3.63
N LEU A 50 -6.16 19.41 3.84
CA LEU A 50 -6.77 18.15 3.44
C LEU A 50 -7.95 17.79 4.36
N ILE A 51 -7.76 17.84 5.67
CA ILE A 51 -8.80 17.42 6.65
C ILE A 51 -9.96 18.42 6.76
N THR A 52 -9.73 19.70 6.47
CA THR A 52 -10.78 20.73 6.46
C THR A 52 -11.55 20.78 5.14
N ASN A 53 -11.05 20.13 4.09
CA ASN A 53 -11.74 20.05 2.81
C ASN A 53 -12.78 18.91 2.85
N PRO A 54 -14.09 19.18 2.66
CA PRO A 54 -15.14 18.16 2.76
C PRO A 54 -15.00 17.02 1.74
N LEU A 55 -14.26 17.23 0.64
CA LEU A 55 -13.96 16.17 -0.33
C LEU A 55 -13.12 15.03 0.25
N ILE A 56 -12.46 15.24 1.40
CA ILE A 56 -11.69 14.19 2.06
C ILE A 56 -12.56 12.99 2.43
N TYR A 57 -13.80 13.19 2.87
CA TYR A 57 -14.69 12.08 3.23
C TYR A 57 -15.08 11.25 2.01
N VAL A 58 -15.25 11.89 0.84
CA VAL A 58 -15.50 11.18 -0.42
C VAL A 58 -14.28 10.36 -0.81
N ALA A 59 -13.09 10.94 -0.72
CA ALA A 59 -11.83 10.25 -0.99
C ALA A 59 -11.62 9.06 -0.02
N GLU A 60 -11.92 9.22 1.25
CA GLU A 60 -11.81 8.17 2.27
C GLU A 60 -12.78 7.02 2.03
N VAL A 61 -14.07 7.30 1.80
CA VAL A 61 -15.06 6.26 1.47
C VAL A 61 -14.68 5.55 0.17
N GLY A 62 -14.22 6.30 -0.83
CA GLY A 62 -13.72 5.75 -2.09
C GLY A 62 -12.52 4.81 -1.87
N LEU A 63 -11.54 5.21 -1.06
CA LEU A 63 -10.34 4.42 -0.78
C LEU A 63 -10.68 3.15 0.03
N VAL A 64 -11.56 3.26 1.03
CA VAL A 64 -12.05 2.11 1.80
C VAL A 64 -12.80 1.15 0.87
N GLY A 65 -13.69 1.64 0.02
CA GLY A 65 -14.39 0.82 -0.97
C GLY A 65 -13.44 0.11 -1.93
N LEU A 66 -12.46 0.84 -2.47
CA LEU A 66 -11.42 0.30 -3.34
C LEU A 66 -10.64 -0.84 -2.65
N PHE A 67 -10.23 -0.62 -1.40
CA PHE A 67 -9.48 -1.58 -0.61
C PHE A 67 -10.32 -2.83 -0.28
N LEU A 68 -11.56 -2.67 0.16
CA LEU A 68 -12.46 -3.78 0.46
C LEU A 68 -12.74 -4.63 -0.78
N VAL A 69 -13.02 -4.01 -1.93
CA VAL A 69 -13.20 -4.71 -3.20
C VAL A 69 -11.92 -5.46 -3.59
N HIS A 70 -10.75 -4.83 -3.45
CA HIS A 70 -9.46 -5.45 -3.73
C HIS A 70 -9.25 -6.71 -2.89
N VAL A 71 -9.42 -6.62 -1.57
CA VAL A 71 -9.23 -7.73 -0.64
C VAL A 71 -10.25 -8.84 -0.87
N ALA A 72 -11.54 -8.51 -1.03
CA ALA A 72 -12.60 -9.48 -1.26
C ALA A 72 -12.36 -10.29 -2.54
N LEU A 73 -12.02 -9.61 -3.65
CA LEU A 73 -11.71 -10.29 -4.91
C LEU A 73 -10.41 -11.09 -4.84
N ALA A 74 -9.40 -10.60 -4.13
CA ALA A 74 -8.14 -11.31 -3.93
C ALA A 74 -8.37 -12.65 -3.21
N PHE A 75 -9.16 -12.65 -2.13
CA PHE A 75 -9.53 -13.88 -1.43
C PHE A 75 -10.40 -14.79 -2.29
N TRP A 76 -11.42 -14.25 -2.95
CA TRP A 76 -12.30 -15.03 -3.82
C TRP A 76 -11.48 -15.78 -4.88
N LEU A 77 -10.63 -15.07 -5.63
CA LEU A 77 -9.80 -15.67 -6.66
C LEU A 77 -8.77 -16.64 -6.07
N ASN A 78 -8.27 -16.40 -4.85
CA ASN A 78 -7.38 -17.34 -4.18
C ASN A 78 -8.09 -18.67 -3.88
N PHE A 79 -9.31 -18.62 -3.34
CA PHE A 79 -10.12 -19.81 -3.08
C PHE A 79 -10.49 -20.54 -4.37
N GLU A 80 -10.92 -19.84 -5.41
CA GLU A 80 -11.24 -20.42 -6.72
C GLU A 80 -10.02 -21.12 -7.34
N ASN A 81 -8.85 -20.47 -7.31
CA ASN A 81 -7.60 -21.07 -7.80
C ASN A 81 -7.15 -22.28 -6.99
N ARG A 82 -7.42 -22.31 -5.68
CA ARG A 82 -7.08 -23.44 -4.80
C ARG A 82 -8.05 -24.60 -4.99
N ALA A 83 -9.36 -24.33 -5.12
CA ALA A 83 -10.38 -25.33 -5.38
C ALA A 83 -10.21 -26.01 -6.75
N ALA A 84 -9.77 -25.25 -7.76
CA ALA A 84 -9.47 -25.77 -9.09
C ALA A 84 -8.21 -26.67 -9.15
N ARG A 85 -7.52 -26.91 -8.02
CA ARG A 85 -6.26 -27.69 -7.94
C ARG A 85 -6.37 -28.82 -6.90
N PRO A 86 -7.05 -29.94 -7.23
CA PRO A 86 -7.24 -31.06 -6.30
C PRO A 86 -5.96 -31.86 -6.01
N GLN A 87 -4.94 -31.80 -6.88
CA GLN A 87 -3.62 -32.44 -6.65
C GLN A 87 -2.53 -31.37 -6.61
N ARG A 88 -1.67 -31.37 -5.59
CA ARG A 88 -0.50 -30.46 -5.51
C ARG A 88 0.53 -30.88 -6.57
N TYR A 89 1.17 -29.90 -7.22
CA TYR A 89 2.21 -30.17 -8.21
C TYR A 89 3.35 -31.02 -7.61
N VAL A 90 3.53 -32.22 -8.17
CA VAL A 90 4.56 -33.20 -7.78
C VAL A 90 5.98 -32.73 -8.16
N SER A 91 6.10 -31.79 -9.11
CA SER A 91 7.36 -31.09 -9.39
C SER A 91 7.15 -29.59 -9.62
N LYS A 92 7.97 -28.76 -8.95
CA LYS A 92 8.08 -27.33 -9.22
C LYS A 92 8.93 -27.14 -10.48
N LYS A 93 8.40 -27.46 -11.66
CA LYS A 93 9.12 -27.23 -12.92
C LYS A 93 9.27 -25.71 -13.11
N ASN A 94 10.50 -25.20 -13.02
CA ASN A 94 10.79 -23.78 -13.14
C ASN A 94 10.73 -23.34 -14.61
N THR A 95 9.52 -23.16 -15.14
CA THR A 95 9.25 -22.86 -16.56
C THR A 95 9.46 -21.38 -16.91
N GLY A 96 10.09 -20.58 -16.05
CA GLY A 96 10.09 -19.11 -16.15
C GLY A 96 8.72 -18.46 -15.84
N ARG A 97 7.66 -19.27 -15.71
CA ARG A 97 6.34 -18.94 -15.11
C ARG A 97 6.18 -19.54 -13.70
N GLY A 98 7.27 -20.05 -13.12
CA GLY A 98 7.28 -20.67 -11.79
C GLY A 98 7.02 -19.68 -10.66
N THR A 99 6.73 -20.22 -9.48
CA THR A 99 6.48 -19.45 -8.25
C THR A 99 7.70 -18.61 -7.89
N THR A 100 7.64 -17.29 -8.07
CA THR A 100 8.61 -16.36 -7.47
C THR A 100 8.37 -16.25 -5.97
N PRO A 101 9.37 -15.87 -5.14
CA PRO A 101 9.15 -15.60 -3.72
C PRO A 101 8.00 -14.62 -3.48
N SER A 102 7.91 -13.56 -4.29
CA SER A 102 6.84 -12.57 -4.21
C SER A 102 5.45 -13.16 -4.55
N SER A 103 5.35 -14.04 -5.55
CA SER A 103 4.10 -14.75 -5.85
C SER A 103 3.72 -15.79 -4.79
N ALA A 104 4.73 -16.44 -4.19
CA ALA A 104 4.56 -17.48 -3.18
C ALA A 104 4.02 -16.91 -1.86
N THR A 105 4.37 -15.67 -1.55
CA THR A 105 4.01 -15.00 -0.30
C THR A 105 2.82 -14.05 -0.42
N MET A 106 2.17 -13.91 -1.60
CA MET A 106 1.12 -12.90 -1.85
C MET A 106 0.02 -12.83 -0.79
N VAL A 107 -0.49 -13.97 -0.32
CA VAL A 107 -1.53 -14.00 0.73
C VAL A 107 -0.96 -13.53 2.06
N ILE A 108 0.25 -13.98 2.41
CA ILE A 108 0.92 -13.61 3.66
C ILE A 108 1.24 -12.11 3.67
N THR A 109 1.83 -11.59 2.58
CA THR A 109 2.16 -10.17 2.48
C THR A 109 0.91 -9.30 2.44
N GLY A 110 -0.18 -9.77 1.80
CA GLY A 110 -1.47 -9.11 1.83
C GLY A 110 -2.09 -9.05 3.24
N LEU A 111 -2.01 -10.14 4.00
CA LEU A 111 -2.46 -10.18 5.39
C LEU A 111 -1.62 -9.27 6.31
N VAL A 112 -0.30 -9.28 6.18
CA VAL A 112 0.57 -8.35 6.91
C VAL A 112 0.23 -6.90 6.57
N THR A 113 -0.01 -6.60 5.29
CA THR A 113 -0.44 -5.27 4.84
C THR A 113 -1.79 -4.88 5.42
N LEU A 114 -2.74 -5.81 5.54
CA LEU A 114 -4.04 -5.58 6.16
C LEU A 114 -3.90 -5.23 7.64
N VAL A 115 -3.13 -6.00 8.40
CA VAL A 115 -2.85 -5.72 9.83
C VAL A 115 -2.15 -4.37 9.97
N PHE A 116 -1.16 -4.10 9.13
CA PHE A 116 -0.48 -2.82 9.07
C PHE A 116 -1.47 -1.67 8.83
N LEU A 117 -2.37 -1.77 7.85
CA LEU A 117 -3.33 -0.73 7.53
C LEU A 117 -4.25 -0.41 8.72
N VAL A 118 -4.77 -1.44 9.39
CA VAL A 118 -5.62 -1.27 10.58
C VAL A 118 -4.86 -0.52 11.67
N LEU A 119 -3.67 -0.98 12.03
CA LEU A 119 -2.83 -0.34 13.05
C LEU A 119 -2.40 1.07 12.64
N HIS A 120 -2.08 1.29 11.37
CA HIS A 120 -1.70 2.60 10.83
C HIS A 120 -2.84 3.61 10.96
N VAL A 121 -4.06 3.24 10.56
CA VAL A 121 -5.23 4.11 10.68
C VAL A 121 -5.58 4.38 12.14
N MET A 122 -5.54 3.35 13.00
CA MET A 122 -5.78 3.52 14.44
C MET A 122 -4.81 4.49 15.09
N ASN A 123 -3.50 4.34 14.84
CA ASN A 123 -2.47 5.11 15.54
C ASN A 123 -2.22 6.50 14.95
N ILE A 124 -2.46 6.72 13.65
CA ILE A 124 -2.18 8.01 13.00
C ILE A 124 -3.46 8.82 12.77
N LYS A 125 -4.45 8.27 12.08
CA LYS A 125 -5.71 9.00 11.82
C LYS A 125 -6.46 9.26 13.14
N PHE A 126 -6.65 8.20 13.93
CA PHE A 126 -7.40 8.24 15.20
C PHE A 126 -6.49 8.29 16.44
N GLY A 127 -5.19 8.51 16.26
CA GLY A 127 -4.24 8.68 17.37
C GLY A 127 -4.45 9.97 18.15
N ALA A 128 -3.52 10.23 19.07
CA ALA A 128 -3.56 11.43 19.92
C ALA A 128 -3.74 12.72 19.11
N HIS A 129 -4.43 13.68 19.71
CA HIS A 129 -4.76 14.96 19.09
C HIS A 129 -3.95 16.07 19.74
N TYR A 130 -2.93 16.54 19.03
CA TYR A 130 -2.13 17.71 19.39
C TYR A 130 -2.51 18.89 18.51
N THR A 131 -2.23 20.10 18.99
CA THR A 131 -2.44 21.34 18.24
C THR A 131 -1.15 22.13 18.12
N VAL A 132 -1.04 22.89 17.03
CA VAL A 132 0.03 23.85 16.77
C VAL A 132 -0.58 25.05 16.05
N THR A 133 -0.04 26.24 16.30
CA THR A 133 -0.48 27.46 15.62
C THR A 133 0.62 27.93 14.66
N TYR A 134 0.28 28.05 13.39
CA TYR A 134 1.12 28.68 12.37
C TYR A 134 0.40 29.88 11.80
N ASP A 135 1.07 31.03 11.73
CA ASP A 135 0.53 32.26 11.16
C ASP A 135 -0.85 32.66 11.74
N GLY A 136 -1.05 32.42 13.03
CA GLY A 136 -2.31 32.72 13.74
C GLY A 136 -3.45 31.71 13.51
N VAL A 137 -3.23 30.63 12.76
CA VAL A 137 -4.22 29.56 12.52
C VAL A 137 -3.85 28.33 13.34
N GLU A 138 -4.72 27.94 14.27
CA GLU A 138 -4.59 26.68 15.00
C GLU A 138 -4.95 25.50 14.10
N MET A 139 -4.11 24.46 14.11
CA MET A 139 -4.30 23.23 13.35
C MET A 139 -3.79 22.00 14.11
N ARG A 140 -4.21 20.81 13.66
CA ARG A 140 -3.74 19.55 14.24
C ARG A 140 -2.24 19.35 13.97
N ASP A 141 -1.49 19.07 15.03
CA ASP A 141 -0.06 18.77 14.94
C ASP A 141 0.17 17.26 14.69
N LEU A 142 0.02 16.87 13.42
CA LEU A 142 0.28 15.50 12.98
C LEU A 142 1.77 15.18 12.93
N HIS A 143 2.62 16.19 12.71
CA HIS A 143 4.08 16.01 12.73
C HIS A 143 4.54 15.47 14.08
N ARG A 144 4.10 16.10 15.17
CA ARG A 144 4.36 15.63 16.54
C ARG A 144 3.85 14.21 16.75
N LEU A 145 2.61 13.92 16.37
CA LEU A 145 2.04 12.57 16.51
C LEU A 145 2.87 11.50 15.81
N VAL A 146 3.35 11.79 14.59
CA VAL A 146 4.20 10.86 13.83
C VAL A 146 5.55 10.64 14.51
N LEU A 147 6.20 11.70 14.99
CA LEU A 147 7.47 11.59 15.70
C LEU A 147 7.32 10.81 17.02
N GLU A 148 6.25 11.06 17.76
CA GLU A 148 5.93 10.32 18.97
C GLU A 148 5.70 8.83 18.67
N TYR A 149 4.90 8.50 17.65
CA TYR A 149 4.65 7.12 17.26
C TYR A 149 5.96 6.36 16.92
N PHE A 150 6.87 7.01 16.21
CA PHE A 150 8.16 6.43 15.83
C PHE A 150 9.27 6.59 16.86
N SER A 151 9.03 7.17 18.04
CA SER A 151 9.98 7.15 19.15
C SER A 151 10.16 5.74 19.75
N SER A 152 9.18 4.86 19.54
CA SER A 152 9.21 3.47 19.99
C SER A 152 9.89 2.58 18.95
N LEU A 153 11.04 1.99 19.31
CA LEU A 153 11.78 1.06 18.45
C LEU A 153 10.91 -0.12 17.95
N PRO A 154 10.05 -0.75 18.77
CA PRO A 154 9.11 -1.74 18.28
C PRO A 154 8.19 -1.24 17.15
N ASN A 155 7.69 -0.01 17.23
CA ASN A 155 6.85 0.57 16.19
C ASN A 155 7.61 0.74 14.87
N VAL A 156 8.87 1.19 14.95
CA VAL A 156 9.75 1.34 13.77
C VAL A 156 10.02 -0.02 13.13
N ILE A 157 10.39 -1.04 13.92
CA ILE A 157 10.66 -2.39 13.42
C ILE A 157 9.42 -2.95 12.73
N TRP A 158 8.25 -2.88 13.38
CA TRP A 158 6.99 -3.34 12.81
C TRP A 158 6.68 -2.62 11.49
N TYR A 159 6.83 -1.28 11.47
CA TYR A 159 6.57 -0.47 10.28
C TYR A 159 7.47 -0.85 9.11
N VAL A 160 8.77 -1.06 9.35
CA VAL A 160 9.73 -1.49 8.31
C VAL A 160 9.40 -2.89 7.81
N VAL A 161 9.10 -3.84 8.69
CA VAL A 161 8.70 -5.21 8.29
C VAL A 161 7.43 -5.19 7.44
N ALA A 162 6.43 -4.41 7.83
CA ALA A 162 5.21 -4.23 7.06
C ALA A 162 5.48 -3.63 5.66
N HIS A 163 6.40 -2.68 5.54
CA HIS A 163 6.78 -2.10 4.25
C HIS A 163 7.60 -3.06 3.37
N VAL A 164 8.42 -3.93 3.96
CA VAL A 164 9.06 -5.03 3.21
C VAL A 164 8.01 -5.99 2.66
N ALA A 165 7.00 -6.35 3.46
CA ALA A 165 5.87 -7.15 2.99
C ALA A 165 5.10 -6.44 1.86
N LEU A 166 4.83 -5.14 2.00
CA LEU A 166 4.20 -4.31 0.98
C LEU A 166 5.04 -4.23 -0.30
N ALA A 167 6.37 -4.13 -0.20
CA ALA A 167 7.28 -4.14 -1.35
C ALA A 167 7.16 -5.46 -2.12
N LEU A 168 7.19 -6.60 -1.43
CA LEU A 168 7.00 -7.91 -2.04
C LEU A 168 5.62 -8.03 -2.69
N HIS A 169 4.58 -7.56 -2.00
CA HIS A 169 3.19 -7.58 -2.47
C HIS A 169 3.02 -6.77 -3.76
N THR A 170 3.48 -5.52 -3.76
CA THR A 170 3.35 -4.60 -4.90
C THR A 170 4.29 -4.95 -6.06
N CYS A 171 5.49 -5.47 -5.79
CA CYS A 171 6.42 -5.94 -6.83
C CYS A 171 5.77 -7.02 -7.72
N HIS A 172 5.04 -7.96 -7.10
CA HIS A 172 4.29 -8.96 -7.85
C HIS A 172 2.93 -8.44 -8.34
N GLY A 173 2.19 -7.73 -7.50
CA GLY A 173 0.85 -7.21 -7.80
C GLY A 173 0.84 -6.26 -8.99
N PHE A 174 1.82 -5.36 -9.08
CA PHE A 174 1.98 -4.42 -10.18
C PHE A 174 2.15 -5.17 -11.50
N GLN A 175 3.13 -6.06 -11.60
CA GLN A 175 3.34 -6.86 -12.81
C GLN A 175 2.11 -7.70 -13.17
N SER A 176 1.47 -8.32 -12.18
CA SER A 176 0.28 -9.17 -12.38
C SER A 176 -0.92 -8.38 -12.88
N ALA A 177 -1.07 -7.12 -12.45
CA ALA A 177 -2.12 -6.23 -12.91
C ALA A 177 -2.00 -5.93 -14.40
N PHE A 178 -0.80 -5.53 -14.88
CA PHE A 178 -0.55 -5.31 -16.30
C PHE A 178 -0.77 -6.56 -17.14
N GLN A 179 -0.34 -7.73 -16.65
CA GLN A 179 -0.61 -8.99 -17.33
C GLN A 179 -2.11 -9.30 -17.43
N SER A 180 -2.87 -9.06 -16.35
CA SER A 180 -4.31 -9.29 -16.32
C SER A 180 -5.05 -8.36 -17.27
N LEU A 181 -4.58 -7.12 -17.45
CA LEU A 181 -5.14 -6.13 -18.38
C LEU A 181 -4.71 -6.34 -19.85
N GLY A 182 -3.99 -7.43 -20.16
CA GLY A 182 -3.56 -7.75 -21.53
C GLY A 182 -2.23 -7.13 -21.94
N PHE A 183 -1.59 -6.33 -21.08
CA PHE A 183 -0.23 -5.84 -21.31
C PHE A 183 0.79 -6.95 -20.98
N ASN A 184 0.84 -7.99 -21.82
CA ASN A 184 1.83 -9.07 -21.73
C ASN A 184 2.46 -9.39 -23.10
N HIS A 185 3.51 -8.66 -23.48
CA HIS A 185 4.24 -8.86 -24.75
C HIS A 185 5.75 -8.73 -24.53
N PRO A 186 6.60 -9.56 -25.16
CA PRO A 186 8.06 -9.57 -24.95
C PRO A 186 8.71 -8.18 -25.02
N ARG A 187 8.22 -7.31 -25.92
CA ARG A 187 8.69 -5.93 -26.11
C ARG A 187 8.66 -5.06 -24.86
N TYR A 188 7.61 -5.16 -24.04
CA TYR A 188 7.42 -4.26 -22.88
C TYR A 188 7.32 -4.98 -21.54
N THR A 189 7.18 -6.32 -21.52
CA THR A 189 7.12 -7.10 -20.27
C THR A 189 8.38 -6.92 -19.41
N ALA A 190 9.57 -6.75 -20.01
CA ALA A 190 10.79 -6.47 -19.27
C ALA A 190 10.74 -5.08 -18.59
N CYS A 191 10.25 -4.07 -19.30
CA CYS A 191 10.08 -2.72 -18.76
C CYS A 191 9.07 -2.70 -17.61
N VAL A 192 7.89 -3.32 -17.78
CA VAL A 192 6.87 -3.40 -16.71
C VAL A 192 7.41 -4.07 -15.45
N LYS A 193 8.21 -5.14 -15.60
CA LYS A 193 8.88 -5.80 -14.47
C LYS A 193 9.89 -4.89 -13.77
N ALA A 194 10.68 -4.15 -14.53
CA ALA A 194 11.64 -3.19 -13.98
C ALA A 194 10.93 -2.06 -13.23
N LEU A 195 9.87 -1.49 -13.82
CA LEU A 195 9.05 -0.45 -13.20
C LEU A 195 8.37 -0.95 -11.92
N GLY A 196 7.82 -2.16 -11.91
CA GLY A 196 7.21 -2.75 -10.71
C GLY A 196 8.21 -2.93 -9.57
N LYS A 197 9.46 -3.32 -9.87
CA LYS A 197 10.53 -3.41 -8.87
C LYS A 197 10.96 -2.03 -8.36
N LEU A 198 11.16 -1.08 -9.27
CA LEU A 198 11.51 0.30 -8.93
C LEU A 198 10.45 0.92 -8.03
N TYR A 199 9.17 0.78 -8.41
CA TYR A 199 8.02 1.23 -7.64
C TYR A 199 8.04 0.63 -6.23
N ALA A 200 8.18 -0.70 -6.10
CA ALA A 200 8.17 -1.37 -4.82
C ALA A 200 9.29 -0.89 -3.89
N VAL A 201 10.51 -0.72 -4.42
CA VAL A 201 11.67 -0.22 -3.65
C VAL A 201 11.49 1.24 -3.27
N ALA A 202 11.02 2.10 -4.19
CA ALA A 202 10.83 3.52 -3.94
C ALA A 202 9.76 3.76 -2.86
N ILE A 203 8.61 3.07 -2.95
CA ILE A 203 7.53 3.20 -1.97
C ILE A 203 7.97 2.70 -0.60
N ALA A 204 8.45 1.46 -0.51
CA ALA A 204 8.83 0.89 0.78
C ALA A 204 10.03 1.59 1.40
N GLY A 205 11.03 1.94 0.58
CA GLY A 205 12.21 2.68 1.02
C GLY A 205 11.88 4.08 1.50
N GLY A 206 11.00 4.81 0.79
CA GLY A 206 10.58 6.15 1.18
C GLY A 206 9.85 6.17 2.52
N PHE A 207 8.90 5.27 2.74
CA PHE A 207 8.21 5.17 4.04
C PHE A 207 9.14 4.67 5.15
N ALA A 208 9.97 3.67 4.89
CA ALA A 208 10.95 3.17 5.87
C ALA A 208 11.95 4.26 6.28
N PHE A 209 12.41 5.07 5.33
CA PHE A 209 13.26 6.23 5.59
C PHE A 209 12.62 7.20 6.58
N ILE A 210 11.34 7.54 6.40
CA ILE A 210 10.63 8.47 7.30
C ILE A 210 10.58 7.90 8.72
N ALA A 211 10.24 6.62 8.89
CA ALA A 211 10.19 5.96 10.20
C ALA A 211 11.56 5.94 10.90
N ILE A 212 12.62 5.56 10.17
CA ILE A 212 13.99 5.49 10.71
C ILE A 212 14.50 6.89 11.06
N TRP A 213 14.26 7.86 10.19
CA TRP A 213 14.61 9.26 10.43
C TRP A 213 13.90 9.79 11.68
N ALA A 214 12.61 9.53 11.84
CA ALA A 214 11.82 9.99 12.98
C ALA A 214 12.34 9.40 14.31
N TYR A 215 12.68 8.12 14.34
CA TYR A 215 13.30 7.47 15.50
C TYR A 215 14.62 8.13 15.90
N GLY A 216 15.47 8.45 14.92
CA GLY A 216 16.76 9.12 15.14
C GLY A 216 16.65 10.54 15.69
N ARG A 217 15.46 11.16 15.67
CA ARG A 217 15.21 12.50 16.24
C ARG A 217 14.83 12.49 17.73
N GLY A 218 14.75 11.31 18.36
CA GLY A 218 14.69 11.17 19.81
C GLY A 218 13.29 11.19 20.44
N GLY A 219 12.22 11.16 19.65
CA GLY A 219 10.87 11.43 20.16
C GLY A 219 10.74 12.89 20.63
N VAL A 220 9.56 13.48 20.42
CA VAL A 220 9.24 14.82 20.91
C VAL A 220 8.84 14.77 22.37
#